data_AF-A0A924PTL2-F1
#
_entry.id   AF-A0A924PTL2-F1
#
_cell.length_a   1.000
_cell.length_b   1.000
_cell.length_c   1.000
_cell.angle_alpha   90.00
_cell.angle_beta   90.00
_cell.angle_gamma   90.00
#
_symmetry.space_group_name_H-M   'P 1'
#
loop_
_entity.id
_entity.type
_entity.pdbx_description
1 polymer ?
#
loop_
_entity_poly.entity_id
_entity_poly.type
_entity_poly.pdbx_seq_one_letter_code
_entity_poly.pdbx_strand_id
1 'polypeptide(L)'
;EALTTRYDLILCNPPYVNSTSMAALPAEYRAEPELALAGGADGMDFIRELLAAAPARMTPSAVLVLEIGNEHDNFIAAFPRLEAMGLPTSAGDDQVLLLTREAIEHWQAT
;
A
#
# COMPACT_ATOMS: atom_id res chain seq x y z
N GLU A 1 23.98 0.00 6.10
CA GLU A 1 23.94 -1.48 6.08
C GLU A 1 22.56 -1.95 5.70
N ALA A 2 22.43 -3.13 5.08
CA ALA A 2 21.12 -3.72 4.84
C ALA A 2 20.53 -4.20 6.16
N LEU A 3 19.26 -3.88 6.42
CA LEU A 3 18.53 -4.47 7.55
C LEU A 3 18.52 -6.00 7.37
N THR A 4 18.57 -6.78 8.45
CA THR A 4 18.47 -8.26 8.42
C THR A 4 17.35 -8.79 9.31
N THR A 5 16.85 -7.95 10.21
CA THR A 5 15.77 -8.23 11.15
C THR A 5 14.43 -8.44 10.42
N ARG A 6 13.58 -9.28 11.01
CA ARG A 6 12.17 -9.45 10.66
C ARG A 6 11.29 -8.77 11.71
N TYR A 7 10.16 -8.24 11.29
CA TYR A 7 9.24 -7.44 12.10
C TYR A 7 7.88 -8.13 12.19
N ASP A 8 7.21 -7.98 13.33
CA ASP A 8 5.83 -8.44 13.55
C ASP A 8 4.79 -7.46 13.00
N LEU A 9 5.18 -6.21 12.78
CA LEU A 9 4.34 -5.16 12.20
C LEU A 9 5.17 -4.32 11.24
N ILE A 10 4.63 -4.11 10.04
CA ILE A 10 5.08 -3.10 9.10
C ILE A 10 3.93 -2.10 8.92
N LEU A 11 4.20 -0.81 9.09
CA LEU A 11 3.25 0.27 8.84
C LEU A 11 3.77 1.10 7.67
N CYS A 12 2.92 1.34 6.67
CA CYS A 12 3.31 2.08 5.48
C CYS A 12 2.18 3.01 5.01
N ASN A 13 2.50 4.29 4.88
CA ASN A 13 1.73 5.25 4.10
C ASN A 13 2.56 5.60 2.85
N PRO A 14 2.40 4.84 1.74
CA PRO A 14 3.20 5.01 0.53
C PRO A 14 2.66 6.13 -0.37
N PRO A 15 3.42 6.57 -1.38
CA PRO A 15 2.86 7.33 -2.49
C PRO A 15 1.87 6.44 -3.28
N TYR A 16 0.58 6.75 -3.20
CA TYR A 16 -0.49 6.00 -3.89
C TYR A 16 -1.31 6.82 -4.89
N VAL A 17 -1.00 8.11 -5.08
CA VAL A 17 -1.80 8.99 -5.94
C VAL A 17 -1.52 8.69 -7.41
N ASN A 18 -2.55 8.28 -8.14
CA ASN A 18 -2.43 8.00 -9.56
C ASN A 18 -2.23 9.29 -10.40
N SER A 19 -1.68 9.13 -11.60
CA SER A 19 -1.38 10.24 -12.52
C SER A 19 -2.57 11.17 -12.84
N THR A 20 -3.80 10.64 -12.88
CA THR A 20 -5.02 11.43 -13.13
C THR A 20 -5.38 12.28 -11.92
N SER A 21 -5.34 11.69 -10.72
CA SER A 21 -5.54 12.37 -9.44
C SER A 21 -4.48 13.46 -9.24
N MET A 22 -3.20 13.16 -9.54
CA MET A 22 -2.09 14.13 -9.48
C MET A 22 -2.35 15.38 -10.34
N ALA A 23 -2.89 15.21 -11.56
CA ALA A 23 -3.21 16.33 -12.45
C ALA A 23 -4.36 17.21 -11.93
N ALA A 24 -5.27 16.63 -11.13
CA ALA A 24 -6.41 17.30 -10.53
C ALA A 24 -6.11 17.90 -9.13
N LEU A 25 -4.91 17.70 -8.58
CA LEU A 25 -4.58 18.12 -7.23
C LEU A 25 -4.72 19.64 -7.04
N PRO A 26 -5.38 20.08 -5.95
CA PRO A 26 -5.41 21.48 -5.54
C PRO A 26 -4.00 22.05 -5.37
N ALA A 27 -3.86 23.36 -5.50
CA ALA A 27 -2.55 24.03 -5.47
C ALA A 27 -1.76 23.78 -4.16
N GLU A 28 -2.45 23.52 -3.05
CA GLU A 28 -1.84 23.22 -1.75
C GLU A 28 -1.05 21.90 -1.74
N TYR A 29 -1.48 20.87 -2.48
CA TYR A 29 -0.77 19.59 -2.57
C TYR A 29 0.42 19.62 -3.54
N ARG A 30 0.53 20.67 -4.38
CA ARG A 30 1.72 20.88 -5.24
C ARG A 30 2.93 21.40 -4.47
N ALA A 31 2.76 21.77 -3.20
CA ALA A 31 3.84 22.17 -2.32
C ALA A 31 4.58 20.95 -1.72
N GLU A 32 3.99 19.76 -1.79
CA GLU A 32 4.62 18.52 -1.35
C GLU A 32 5.53 17.93 -2.45
N PRO A 33 6.61 17.22 -2.09
CA PRO A 33 7.48 16.56 -3.07
C PRO A 33 6.68 15.56 -3.92
N GLU A 34 6.83 15.60 -5.24
CA GLU A 34 6.15 14.66 -6.16
C GLU A 34 6.41 13.19 -5.80
N LEU A 35 7.63 12.86 -5.36
CA LEU A 35 8.01 11.53 -4.88
C LEU A 35 7.19 11.03 -3.68
N ALA A 36 6.64 11.94 -2.88
CA ALA A 36 5.81 11.59 -1.73
C ALA A 36 4.37 11.23 -2.10
N LEU A 37 3.93 11.54 -3.34
CA LEU A 37 2.55 11.38 -3.78
C LEU A 37 2.41 10.42 -4.96
N ALA A 38 3.34 10.45 -5.91
CA ALA A 38 3.19 9.77 -7.20
C ALA A 38 3.27 8.24 -7.07
N GLY A 39 2.12 7.57 -7.24
CA GLY A 39 2.01 6.11 -7.27
C GLY A 39 2.03 5.51 -8.68
N GLY A 40 2.32 6.31 -9.72
CA GLY A 40 2.35 5.86 -11.11
C GLY A 40 1.01 5.97 -11.84
N ALA A 41 0.80 5.11 -12.85
CA ALA A 41 -0.36 5.20 -13.73
C ALA A 41 -1.69 4.89 -13.01
N ASP A 42 -1.70 3.84 -12.19
CA ASP A 42 -2.84 3.36 -11.39
C ASP A 42 -2.68 3.62 -9.88
N GLY A 43 -1.57 4.26 -9.46
CA GLY A 43 -1.29 4.55 -8.06
C GLY A 43 -0.56 3.43 -7.30
N MET A 44 -0.24 2.29 -7.94
CA MET A 44 0.17 1.07 -7.23
C MET A 44 1.65 0.70 -7.42
N ASP A 45 2.48 1.55 -8.01
CA ASP A 45 3.87 1.20 -8.34
C ASP A 45 4.71 0.89 -7.08
N PHE A 46 4.70 1.79 -6.09
CA PHE A 46 5.39 1.54 -4.82
C PHE A 46 4.78 0.35 -4.07
N ILE A 47 3.46 0.21 -4.11
CA ILE A 47 2.74 -0.87 -3.42
C ILE A 47 3.12 -2.23 -4.01
N ARG A 48 3.27 -2.34 -5.34
CA ARG A 48 3.77 -3.55 -6.01
C ARG A 48 5.17 -3.93 -5.51
N GLU A 49 6.08 -2.96 -5.44
CA GLU A 49 7.43 -3.19 -4.93
C GLU A 49 7.43 -3.60 -3.44
N LEU A 50 6.61 -2.92 -2.63
CA LEU A 50 6.45 -3.22 -1.21
C LEU A 50 5.94 -4.65 -1.00
N LEU A 51 4.85 -5.03 -1.68
CA LEU A 51 4.25 -6.36 -1.55
C LEU A 51 5.22 -7.46 -2.02
N ALA A 52 6.05 -7.19 -3.04
CA ALA A 52 7.09 -8.13 -3.48
C ALA A 52 8.17 -8.34 -2.41
N ALA A 53 8.60 -7.28 -1.72
CA ALA A 53 9.72 -7.31 -0.78
C ALA A 53 9.33 -7.63 0.67
N ALA A 54 8.11 -7.28 1.09
CA ALA A 54 7.67 -7.33 2.50
C ALA A 54 7.78 -8.73 3.16
N PRO A 55 7.42 -9.85 2.52
CA PRO A 55 7.49 -11.18 3.15
C PRO A 55 8.88 -11.57 3.67
N ALA A 56 9.94 -11.09 3.02
CA ALA A 56 11.32 -11.31 3.46
C ALA A 56 11.64 -10.63 4.81
N ARG A 57 10.87 -9.60 5.18
CA ARG A 57 11.00 -8.80 6.41
C ARG A 57 9.91 -9.05 7.44
N MET A 58 8.97 -9.94 7.15
CA MET A 58 7.87 -10.28 8.04
C MET A 58 8.19 -11.53 8.84
N THR A 59 7.87 -11.57 10.13
CA THR A 59 7.75 -12.84 10.88
C THR A 59 6.55 -13.63 10.36
N PRO A 60 6.40 -14.94 10.67
CA PRO A 60 5.30 -15.74 10.14
C PRO A 60 3.89 -15.19 10.43
N SER A 61 3.71 -14.56 11.60
CA SER A 61 2.42 -13.99 12.03
C SER A 61 2.35 -12.46 11.87
N ALA A 62 3.31 -11.87 11.14
CA ALA A 62 3.35 -10.44 10.96
C ALA A 62 2.21 -9.94 10.07
N VAL A 63 1.89 -8.66 10.26
CA VAL A 63 0.94 -7.92 9.42
C VAL A 63 1.58 -6.68 8.82
N LEU A 64 1.12 -6.33 7.62
CA LEU A 64 1.35 -5.05 6.97
C LEU A 64 0.07 -4.22 7.10
N VAL A 65 0.19 -3.04 7.68
CA VAL A 65 -0.87 -2.02 7.72
C VAL A 65 -0.50 -0.97 6.68
N LEU A 66 -1.35 -0.84 5.65
CA LEU A 66 -1.11 -0.06 4.44
C LEU A 66 -2.18 1.02 4.30
N GLU A 67 -1.78 2.29 4.27
CA GLU A 67 -2.68 3.37 3.89
C GLU A 67 -2.85 3.41 2.36
N ILE A 68 -4.07 3.55 1.89
CA ILE A 68 -4.42 3.66 0.45
C ILE A 68 -5.29 4.88 0.15
N GLY A 69 -5.76 5.59 1.19
CA GLY A 69 -6.60 6.76 1.05
C GLY A 69 -7.86 6.47 0.22
N ASN A 70 -8.11 7.30 -0.81
CA ASN A 70 -9.25 7.16 -1.70
C ASN A 70 -9.00 6.22 -2.89
N GLU A 71 -7.85 5.56 -2.95
CA GLU A 71 -7.44 4.73 -4.09
C GLU A 71 -7.79 3.24 -3.89
N HIS A 72 -8.71 2.94 -2.97
CA HIS A 72 -9.15 1.57 -2.65
C HIS A 72 -9.66 0.82 -3.89
N ASP A 73 -10.47 1.45 -4.74
CA ASP A 73 -10.99 0.82 -5.96
C ASP A 73 -9.86 0.44 -6.94
N ASN A 74 -8.84 1.30 -7.04
CA ASN A 74 -7.65 1.03 -7.86
C ASN A 74 -6.81 -0.10 -7.25
N PHE A 75 -6.70 -0.17 -5.93
CA PHE A 75 -6.07 -1.29 -5.24
C PHE A 75 -6.77 -2.61 -5.54
N ILE A 76 -8.11 -2.68 -5.40
CA ILE A 76 -8.88 -3.89 -5.71
C ILE A 76 -8.75 -4.27 -7.20
N ALA A 77 -8.74 -3.30 -8.11
CA ALA A 77 -8.54 -3.54 -9.53
C ALA A 77 -7.13 -4.06 -9.86
N ALA A 78 -6.11 -3.56 -9.18
CA ALA A 78 -4.71 -3.98 -9.38
C ALA A 78 -4.41 -5.33 -8.73
N PHE A 79 -5.07 -5.66 -7.61
CA PHE A 79 -4.81 -6.86 -6.82
C PHE A 79 -6.08 -7.68 -6.56
N PRO A 80 -6.82 -8.13 -7.60
CA PRO A 80 -8.16 -8.70 -7.44
C PRO A 80 -8.20 -10.05 -6.70
N ARG A 81 -7.03 -10.68 -6.50
CA ARG A 81 -6.87 -11.96 -5.79
C ARG A 81 -6.14 -11.82 -4.45
N LEU A 82 -5.73 -10.60 -4.07
CA LEU A 82 -5.04 -10.36 -2.81
C LEU A 82 -6.08 -10.17 -1.71
N GLU A 83 -6.02 -11.03 -0.70
CA GLU A 83 -6.87 -10.89 0.49
C GLU A 83 -6.36 -9.73 1.35
N ALA A 84 -7.19 -8.69 1.48
CA ALA A 84 -6.95 -7.52 2.31
C ALA A 84 -8.18 -7.23 3.18
N MET A 85 -7.95 -6.83 4.42
CA MET A 85 -9.01 -6.42 5.35
C MET A 85 -8.99 -4.91 5.54
N GLY A 86 -10.09 -4.22 5.22
CA GLY A 86 -10.27 -2.81 5.57
C GLY A 86 -10.31 -2.61 7.10
N LEU A 87 -9.58 -1.62 7.59
CA LEU A 87 -9.58 -1.21 8.98
C LEU A 87 -10.44 0.06 9.16
N PRO A 88 -11.43 0.05 10.08
CA PRO A 88 -12.22 1.23 10.41
C PRO A 88 -11.36 2.41 10.88
N THR A 89 -11.56 3.56 10.27
CA THR A 89 -10.94 4.84 10.66
C THR A 89 -12.01 5.92 10.84
N SER A 90 -11.64 7.10 11.36
CA SER A 90 -12.55 8.25 11.40
C SER A 90 -12.98 8.74 10.02
N ALA A 91 -12.26 8.36 8.97
CA ALA A 91 -12.49 8.80 7.60
C ALA A 91 -13.16 7.73 6.71
N GLY A 92 -13.40 6.52 7.25
CA GLY A 92 -14.04 5.40 6.56
C GLY A 92 -13.36 4.06 6.85
N ASP A 93 -13.89 2.98 6.28
CA ASP A 93 -13.47 1.60 6.59
C ASP A 93 -12.40 1.04 5.63
N ASP A 94 -12.16 1.72 4.51
CA ASP A 94 -11.37 1.17 3.38
C ASP A 94 -10.10 1.99 3.06
N GLN A 95 -9.76 2.98 3.89
CA GLN A 95 -8.60 3.85 3.67
C GLN A 95 -7.29 3.24 4.17
N VAL A 96 -7.40 2.24 5.06
CA VAL A 96 -6.27 1.52 5.64
C VAL A 96 -6.57 0.03 5.52
N LEU A 97 -5.62 -0.71 4.98
CA LEU A 97 -5.71 -2.14 4.75
C LEU A 97 -4.78 -2.90 5.69
N LEU A 98 -5.25 -4.02 6.20
CA LEU A 98 -4.47 -5.02 6.91
C LEU A 98 -4.24 -6.21 5.98
N LEU A 99 -2.97 -6.54 5.78
CA LEU A 99 -2.50 -7.66 4.96
C LEU A 99 -1.66 -8.59 5.86
N THR A 100 -2.00 -9.88 5.88
CA THR A 100 -1.14 -10.87 6.55
C THR A 100 0.01 -11.28 5.64
N ARG A 101 1.11 -11.75 6.22
CA ARG A 101 2.19 -12.35 5.42
C ARG A 101 1.67 -13.49 4.55
N GLU A 102 0.81 -14.35 5.10
CA GLU A 102 0.22 -15.48 4.40
C GLU A 102 -0.58 -15.05 3.17
N ALA A 103 -1.41 -14.01 3.29
CA ALA A 103 -2.17 -13.49 2.15
C ALA A 103 -1.26 -12.98 1.03
N ILE A 104 -0.18 -12.28 1.38
CA ILE A 104 0.80 -11.77 0.40
C ILE A 104 1.53 -12.95 -0.28
N GLU A 105 2.00 -13.93 0.49
CA GLU A 105 2.69 -15.10 -0.06
C GLU A 105 1.77 -15.96 -0.92
N HIS A 106 0.50 -16.13 -0.52
CA HIS A 106 -0.49 -16.84 -1.32
C HIS A 106 -0.72 -16.14 -2.66
N TRP A 107 -0.93 -14.82 -2.64
CA TRP A 107 -1.11 -14.01 -3.85
C TRP A 107 0.10 -14.11 -4.79
N GLN A 108 1.33 -14.04 -4.27
CA GLN A 108 2.57 -14.17 -5.05
C GLN A 108 2.72 -15.54 -5.74
N ALA A 109 2.04 -16.58 -5.25
CA ALA A 109 2.07 -17.92 -5.82
C ALA A 109 1.00 -18.15 -6.91
N THR A 110 0.13 -17.17 -7.20
CA THR A 110 -1.00 -17.26 -8.15
C THR A 110 -0.81 -16.49 -9.46
#